data_AF-N1UVN4-F1
#
_entry.id   AF-N1UVN4-F1
#
_cell.length_a   1.000
_cell.length_b   1.000
_cell.length_c   1.000
_cell.angle_alpha   90.00
_cell.angle_beta   90.00
_cell.angle_gamma   90.00
#
_symmetry.space_group_name_H-M   'P 1'
#
loop_
_entity.id
_entity.type
_entity.pdbx_description
1 polymer ?
#
loop_
_entity_poly.entity_id
_entity_poly.type
_entity_poly.pdbx_seq_one_letter_code
_entity_poly.pdbx_strand_id
1 'polypeptide(L)'
;MVYDLVKRDSKLSNLYIYKPDLAKTKDLSLVHTQEFLDDFFSLNITERTQYSELPLTKQIVHSFVLAVGGTILSMELTQKYKFVYHIGGGFHHSMPDRAEGFCYLNDAAIASKLYQKEYPDKKFFLSIWIFTKAMVIHSYFKMTQTYLRFPCIRRIYIQKKKNPI
;
A
#
# COMPACT_ATOMS: atom_id res chain seq x y z
N MET A 1 -17.11 -10.15 -5.16
CA MET A 1 -15.72 -9.81 -4.78
C MET A 1 -15.64 -9.60 -3.26
N VAL A 2 -14.45 -9.39 -2.66
CA VAL A 2 -14.26 -9.34 -1.19
C VAL A 2 -15.19 -8.33 -0.50
N TYR A 3 -15.42 -7.17 -1.10
CA TYR A 3 -16.37 -6.15 -0.63
C TYR A 3 -17.77 -6.72 -0.34
N ASP A 4 -18.30 -7.57 -1.23
CA ASP A 4 -19.64 -8.15 -1.09
C ASP A 4 -19.70 -9.15 0.07
N LEU A 5 -18.59 -9.86 0.33
CA LEU A 5 -18.48 -10.77 1.47
C LEU A 5 -18.49 -9.97 2.79
N VAL A 6 -17.72 -8.87 2.85
CA VAL A 6 -17.71 -7.94 3.99
C VAL A 6 -19.10 -7.35 4.24
N LYS A 7 -19.87 -7.04 3.19
CA LYS A 7 -21.24 -6.51 3.33
C LYS A 7 -22.28 -7.55 3.74
N ARG A 8 -22.11 -8.82 3.39
CA ARG A 8 -23.02 -9.92 3.75
C ARG A 8 -22.74 -10.52 5.13
N ASP A 9 -21.52 -10.43 5.63
CA ASP A 9 -21.16 -10.92 6.96
C ASP A 9 -21.80 -10.04 8.06
N SER A 10 -22.58 -10.65 8.95
CA SER A 10 -23.34 -9.96 10.00
C SER A 10 -22.48 -9.29 11.09
N LYS A 11 -21.20 -9.63 11.19
CA LYS A 11 -20.22 -9.02 12.11
C LYS A 11 -19.45 -7.88 11.45
N LEU A 12 -19.30 -7.91 10.12
CA LEU A 12 -18.54 -6.92 9.33
C LEU A 12 -19.40 -5.87 8.62
N SER A 13 -20.69 -6.16 8.37
CA SER A 13 -21.62 -5.28 7.65
C SER A 13 -21.74 -3.86 8.23
N ASN A 14 -21.56 -3.75 9.55
CA ASN A 14 -21.61 -2.52 10.35
C ASN A 14 -20.30 -1.70 10.35
N LEU A 15 -19.27 -2.11 9.59
CA LEU A 15 -18.04 -1.32 9.44
C LEU A 15 -18.28 -0.05 8.61
N TYR A 16 -17.63 1.04 9.02
CA TYR A 16 -17.55 2.25 8.20
C TYR A 16 -16.74 1.95 6.94
N ILE A 17 -17.25 2.40 5.79
CA ILE A 17 -16.58 2.26 4.50
C ILE A 17 -16.25 3.64 3.98
N TYR A 18 -14.99 3.81 3.58
CA TYR A 18 -14.47 5.02 2.98
C TYR A 18 -14.10 4.73 1.52
N LYS A 19 -14.36 5.70 0.65
CA LYS A 19 -13.89 5.68 -0.74
C LYS A 19 -12.62 6.54 -0.80
N PRO A 20 -11.50 6.02 -1.32
CA PRO A 20 -10.32 6.83 -1.56
C PRO A 20 -10.44 7.65 -2.84
N ASP A 21 -9.75 8.78 -2.84
CA ASP A 21 -9.41 9.52 -4.05
C ASP A 21 -8.14 8.94 -4.70
N LEU A 22 -7.81 9.39 -5.91
CA LEU A 22 -6.55 9.07 -6.56
C LEU A 22 -5.37 9.72 -5.84
N ALA A 23 -4.26 8.98 -5.66
CA ALA A 23 -3.02 9.55 -5.16
C ALA A 23 -2.50 10.67 -6.09
N LYS A 24 -1.93 11.74 -5.52
CA LYS A 24 -1.40 12.85 -6.31
C LYS A 24 0.01 12.48 -6.79
N THR A 25 0.41 12.89 -7.98
CA THR A 25 1.73 12.57 -8.56
C THR A 25 2.88 12.92 -7.62
N LYS A 26 2.80 14.08 -6.93
CA LYS A 26 3.79 14.51 -5.92
C LYS A 26 4.03 13.51 -4.77
N ASP A 27 3.03 12.67 -4.45
CA ASP A 27 3.10 11.68 -3.38
C ASP A 27 3.75 10.40 -3.92
N LEU A 28 3.49 10.05 -5.20
CA LEU A 28 4.19 8.96 -5.90
C LEU A 28 5.69 9.24 -6.03
N SER A 29 6.05 10.50 -6.33
CA SER A 29 7.43 10.99 -6.42
C SER A 29 8.22 10.98 -5.09
N LEU A 30 7.60 10.60 -3.96
CA LEU A 30 8.32 10.34 -2.70
C LEU A 30 9.12 9.03 -2.73
N VAL A 31 8.85 8.17 -3.72
CA VAL A 31 9.30 6.78 -3.80
C VAL A 31 9.78 6.43 -5.19
N HIS A 32 9.04 6.83 -6.23
CA HIS A 32 9.37 6.52 -7.62
C HIS A 32 10.08 7.69 -8.32
N THR A 33 10.98 7.37 -9.24
CA THR A 33 11.68 8.40 -10.05
C THR A 33 10.72 9.00 -11.08
N GLN A 34 11.05 10.20 -11.58
CA GLN A 34 10.19 10.88 -12.54
C GLN A 34 10.12 10.09 -13.86
N GLU A 35 11.23 9.52 -14.31
CA GLU A 35 11.33 8.73 -15.55
C GLU A 35 10.50 7.45 -15.48
N PHE A 36 10.45 6.80 -14.30
CA PHE A 36 9.56 5.66 -14.07
C PHE A 36 8.10 6.08 -14.18
N LEU A 37 7.72 7.19 -13.53
CA LEU A 37 6.34 7.67 -13.54
C LEU A 37 5.91 8.13 -14.94
N ASP A 38 6.79 8.78 -15.70
CA ASP A 38 6.54 9.22 -17.07
C ASP A 38 6.28 8.03 -17.99
N ASP A 39 7.11 6.97 -17.93
CA ASP A 39 6.90 5.73 -18.67
C ASP A 39 5.58 5.04 -18.26
N PHE A 40 5.32 4.93 -16.96
CA PHE A 40 4.12 4.31 -16.41
C PHE A 40 2.83 5.02 -16.82
N PHE A 41 2.79 6.36 -16.75
CA PHE A 41 1.62 7.16 -17.16
C PHE A 41 1.45 7.24 -18.68
N SER A 42 2.55 7.22 -19.44
CA SER A 42 2.53 7.22 -20.92
C SER A 42 2.19 5.85 -21.53
N LEU A 43 2.17 4.79 -20.72
CA LEU A 43 2.03 3.39 -21.13
C LEU A 43 3.23 2.86 -21.94
N ASN A 44 4.41 3.43 -21.74
CA ASN A 44 5.63 2.99 -22.42
C ASN A 44 6.11 1.66 -21.82
N ILE A 45 6.41 0.68 -22.67
CA ILE A 45 7.13 -0.54 -22.26
C ILE A 45 8.64 -0.27 -22.41
N THR A 46 9.32 -0.10 -21.29
CA THR A 46 10.76 0.19 -21.19
C THR A 46 11.40 -0.71 -20.14
N GLU A 47 12.72 -0.64 -19.95
CA GLU A 47 13.41 -1.34 -18.84
C GLU A 47 12.83 -1.02 -17.45
N ARG A 48 12.11 0.10 -17.31
CA ARG A 48 11.43 0.50 -16.08
C ARG A 48 10.11 -0.24 -15.86
N THR A 49 9.38 -0.57 -16.92
CA THR A 49 8.00 -1.07 -16.83
C THR A 49 7.83 -2.52 -17.30
N GLN A 50 8.76 -3.07 -18.09
CA GLN A 50 8.67 -4.41 -18.70
C GLN A 50 8.74 -5.58 -17.71
N TYR A 51 9.26 -5.35 -16.50
CA TYR A 51 9.41 -6.38 -15.47
C TYR A 51 8.13 -6.64 -14.66
N SER A 52 7.00 -6.02 -15.04
CA SER A 52 5.70 -6.39 -14.49
C SER A 52 5.08 -7.57 -15.24
N GLU A 53 4.48 -8.49 -14.49
CA GLU A 53 3.66 -9.59 -15.01
C GLU A 53 2.23 -9.13 -15.41
N LEU A 54 1.90 -7.85 -15.20
CA LEU A 54 0.62 -7.25 -15.58
C LEU A 54 0.76 -6.46 -16.89
N PRO A 55 -0.28 -6.41 -17.75
CA PRO A 55 -0.24 -5.58 -18.95
C PRO A 55 -0.35 -4.08 -18.59
N LEU A 56 0.53 -3.24 -19.15
CA LEU A 56 0.48 -1.79 -18.92
C LEU A 56 -0.71 -1.17 -19.67
N THR A 57 -1.80 -0.90 -18.94
CA THR A 57 -3.04 -0.34 -19.51
C THR A 57 -3.55 0.81 -18.65
N LYS A 58 -4.35 1.72 -19.23
CA LYS A 58 -4.99 2.83 -18.50
C LYS A 58 -5.80 2.37 -17.28
N GLN A 59 -6.44 1.20 -17.38
CA GLN A 59 -7.22 0.60 -16.30
C GLN A 59 -6.32 0.14 -15.14
N ILE A 60 -5.17 -0.46 -15.45
CA ILE A 60 -4.19 -0.89 -14.45
C ILE A 60 -3.47 0.31 -13.83
N VAL A 61 -3.05 1.31 -14.63
CA VAL A 61 -2.51 2.59 -14.13
C VAL A 61 -3.48 3.24 -13.13
N HIS A 62 -4.74 3.42 -13.52
CA HIS A 62 -5.77 3.97 -12.64
C HIS A 62 -5.96 3.13 -11.36
N SER A 63 -5.95 1.79 -11.47
CA SER A 63 -6.11 0.90 -10.31
C SER A 63 -4.94 1.02 -9.33
N PHE A 64 -3.70 1.12 -9.79
CA PHE A 64 -2.53 1.35 -8.93
C PHE A 64 -2.57 2.72 -8.25
N VAL A 65 -2.91 3.79 -8.98
CA VAL A 65 -3.01 5.15 -8.39
C VAL A 65 -4.14 5.23 -7.36
N LEU A 66 -5.27 4.55 -7.59
CA LEU A 66 -6.38 4.43 -6.63
C LEU A 66 -5.98 3.57 -5.41
N ALA A 67 -5.21 2.51 -5.62
CA ALA A 67 -4.69 1.68 -4.54
C ALA A 67 -3.78 2.47 -3.61
N VAL A 68 -2.83 3.24 -4.15
CA VAL A 68 -1.97 4.15 -3.35
C VAL A 68 -2.80 5.16 -2.58
N GLY A 69 -3.82 5.76 -3.20
CA GLY A 69 -4.76 6.67 -2.52
C GLY A 69 -5.51 5.99 -1.36
N GLY A 70 -5.90 4.72 -1.53
CA GLY A 70 -6.46 3.89 -0.46
C GLY A 70 -5.50 3.65 0.71
N THR A 71 -4.21 3.50 0.43
CA THR A 71 -3.16 3.28 1.46
C THR A 71 -2.87 4.57 2.22
N ILE A 72 -2.80 5.71 1.53
CA ILE A 72 -2.68 7.05 2.13
C ILE A 72 -3.89 7.36 3.01
N LEU A 73 -5.12 7.22 2.49
CA LEU A 73 -6.33 7.44 3.29
C LEU A 73 -6.40 6.49 4.50
N SER A 74 -5.96 5.25 4.35
CA SER A 74 -5.95 4.29 5.46
C SER A 74 -4.95 4.69 6.55
N MET A 75 -3.78 5.23 6.17
CA MET A 75 -2.80 5.83 7.07
C MET A 75 -3.40 7.02 7.82
N GLU A 76 -4.01 7.98 7.13
CA GLU A 76 -4.65 9.16 7.74
C GLU A 76 -5.74 8.75 8.76
N LEU A 77 -6.60 7.79 8.37
CA LEU A 77 -7.68 7.29 9.21
C LEU A 77 -7.20 6.61 10.50
N THR A 78 -5.93 6.17 10.60
CA THR A 78 -5.37 5.64 11.87
C THR A 78 -5.33 6.67 13.00
N GLN A 79 -5.31 7.97 12.69
CA GLN A 79 -5.38 9.01 13.73
C GLN A 79 -6.76 9.05 14.41
N LYS A 80 -7.80 8.54 13.75
CA LYS A 80 -9.20 8.50 14.24
C LYS A 80 -9.65 7.10 14.68
N TYR A 81 -9.12 6.05 14.05
CA TYR A 81 -9.53 4.67 14.26
C TYR A 81 -8.36 3.78 14.68
N LYS A 82 -8.58 2.95 15.71
CA LYS A 82 -7.56 2.01 16.23
C LYS A 82 -7.10 0.98 15.18
N PHE A 83 -7.98 0.64 14.23
CA PHE A 83 -7.71 -0.29 13.14
C PHE A 83 -8.38 0.22 11.87
N VAL A 84 -7.67 0.11 10.74
CA VAL A 84 -8.16 0.43 9.39
C VAL A 84 -7.70 -0.70 8.46
N TYR A 85 -8.53 -1.06 7.48
CA TYR A 85 -8.23 -2.13 6.53
C TYR A 85 -8.39 -1.61 5.11
N HIS A 86 -7.35 -1.78 4.31
CA HIS A 86 -7.38 -1.57 2.86
C HIS A 86 -7.30 -2.91 2.17
N ILE A 87 -8.28 -3.23 1.33
CA ILE A 87 -8.39 -4.51 0.63
C ILE A 87 -7.88 -4.46 -0.81
N GLY A 88 -7.46 -3.28 -1.29
CA GLY A 88 -7.00 -3.05 -2.66
C GLY A 88 -5.54 -2.59 -2.76
N GLY A 89 -4.75 -2.72 -1.70
CA GLY A 89 -3.34 -2.34 -1.63
C GLY A 89 -2.43 -3.48 -1.17
N GLY A 90 -1.21 -3.15 -0.74
CA GLY A 90 -0.17 -4.13 -0.33
C GLY A 90 0.87 -4.42 -1.42
N PHE A 91 0.98 -3.55 -2.42
CA PHE A 91 1.96 -3.61 -3.49
C PHE A 91 3.32 -3.15 -2.98
N HIS A 92 4.28 -4.06 -2.93
CA HIS A 92 5.57 -3.81 -2.26
C HIS A 92 6.80 -4.35 -3.02
N HIS A 93 6.61 -4.93 -4.20
CA HIS A 93 7.71 -5.43 -5.04
C HIS A 93 8.30 -4.35 -5.96
N SER A 94 7.56 -3.31 -6.34
CA SER A 94 8.11 -2.26 -7.21
C SER A 94 9.29 -1.57 -6.53
N MET A 95 10.32 -1.26 -7.30
CA MET A 95 11.51 -0.46 -6.97
C MET A 95 11.31 1.02 -7.36
N PRO A 96 12.17 1.97 -6.93
CA PRO A 96 12.02 3.39 -7.26
C PRO A 96 11.93 3.66 -8.77
N ASP A 97 12.76 2.97 -9.55
CA ASP A 97 12.99 3.17 -10.97
C ASP A 97 12.42 2.02 -11.83
N ARG A 98 11.79 1.02 -11.19
CA ARG A 98 11.37 -0.22 -11.87
C ARG A 98 10.13 -0.89 -11.26
N ALA A 99 9.24 -1.39 -12.12
CA ALA A 99 8.16 -2.30 -11.76
C ALA A 99 8.72 -3.71 -11.52
N GLU A 100 8.04 -4.55 -10.73
CA GLU A 100 8.50 -5.91 -10.45
C GLU A 100 7.31 -6.83 -10.15
N GLY A 101 7.19 -7.93 -10.89
CA GLY A 101 6.08 -8.87 -10.76
C GLY A 101 4.72 -8.18 -10.87
N PHE A 102 3.80 -8.45 -9.95
CA PHE A 102 2.47 -7.82 -9.94
C PHE A 102 2.43 -6.40 -9.33
N CYS A 103 3.53 -5.63 -9.33
CA CYS A 103 3.59 -4.27 -8.74
C CYS A 103 4.19 -3.24 -9.70
N TYR A 104 3.39 -2.23 -10.09
CA TYR A 104 3.87 -1.00 -10.74
C TYR A 104 4.14 0.15 -9.76
N LEU A 105 3.43 0.23 -8.64
CA LEU A 105 3.67 1.24 -7.60
C LEU A 105 3.88 0.55 -6.25
N ASN A 106 4.69 1.15 -5.38
CA ASN A 106 4.92 0.65 -4.02
C ASN A 106 4.08 1.45 -3.01
N ASP A 107 2.82 1.06 -2.83
CA ASP A 107 1.86 1.83 -2.01
C ASP A 107 2.28 1.89 -0.53
N ALA A 108 2.81 0.79 0.00
CA ALA A 108 3.34 0.70 1.35
C ALA A 108 4.53 1.64 1.57
N ALA A 109 5.47 1.72 0.62
CA ALA A 109 6.59 2.67 0.70
C ALA A 109 6.10 4.13 0.58
N ILE A 110 5.15 4.42 -0.32
CA ILE A 110 4.64 5.79 -0.55
C ILE A 110 3.97 6.32 0.71
N ALA A 111 3.01 5.58 1.28
CA ALA A 111 2.35 5.98 2.51
C ALA A 111 3.34 6.09 3.68
N SER A 112 4.34 5.20 3.76
CA SER A 112 5.38 5.29 4.79
C SER A 112 6.25 6.54 4.68
N LYS A 113 6.64 6.95 3.46
CA LYS A 113 7.40 8.20 3.22
C LYS A 113 6.56 9.44 3.51
N LEU A 114 5.28 9.42 3.15
CA LEU A 114 4.34 10.49 3.47
C LEU A 114 4.17 10.64 5.00
N TYR A 115 3.96 9.52 5.72
CA TYR A 115 3.89 9.51 7.18
C TYR A 115 5.16 10.07 7.84
N GLN A 116 6.35 9.68 7.36
CA GLN A 116 7.64 10.22 7.85
C GLN A 116 7.74 11.74 7.65
N LYS A 117 7.20 12.26 6.55
CA LYS A 117 7.21 13.68 6.22
C LYS A 117 6.22 14.49 7.07
N GLU A 118 5.04 13.93 7.36
CA GLU A 118 4.01 14.57 8.18
C GLU A 118 4.28 14.47 9.70
N TYR A 119 4.95 13.40 10.13
CA TYR A 119 5.20 13.11 11.53
C TYR A 119 6.67 12.67 11.78
N PRO A 120 7.66 13.58 11.61
CA PRO A 120 9.09 13.24 11.66
C PRO A 120 9.53 12.57 12.97
N ASP A 121 8.91 12.93 14.10
CA ASP A 121 9.23 12.36 15.42
C ASP A 121 8.54 11.02 15.71
N LYS A 122 7.56 10.60 14.90
CA LYS A 122 6.80 9.36 15.13
C LYS A 122 7.47 8.17 14.46
N LYS A 123 7.86 7.19 15.28
CA LYS A 123 8.28 5.86 14.80
C LYS A 123 7.06 5.03 14.41
N PHE A 124 7.20 4.23 13.36
CA PHE A 124 6.23 3.22 12.92
C PHE A 124 6.98 1.94 12.53
N PHE A 125 6.23 0.85 12.38
CA PHE A 125 6.76 -0.45 11.96
C PHE A 125 5.92 -0.97 10.79
N LEU A 126 6.60 -1.29 9.67
CA LEU A 126 5.98 -1.88 8.49
C LEU A 126 6.26 -3.39 8.48
N SER A 127 5.23 -4.21 8.65
CA SER A 127 5.33 -5.67 8.52
C SER A 127 4.61 -6.15 7.27
N ILE A 128 5.31 -6.87 6.39
CA ILE A 128 4.73 -7.45 5.18
C ILE A 128 4.73 -8.98 5.31
N TRP A 129 3.54 -9.57 5.18
CA TRP A 129 3.29 -11.00 5.40
C TRP A 129 2.71 -11.64 4.13
N ILE A 130 3.60 -11.93 3.18
CA ILE A 130 3.27 -12.59 1.90
C ILE A 130 4.27 -13.75 1.69
N PHE A 131 3.81 -14.83 1.06
CA PHE A 131 4.59 -16.07 0.88
C PHE A 131 5.65 -16.00 -0.25
N THR A 132 5.70 -14.92 -1.03
CA THR A 132 6.77 -14.65 -2.01
C THR A 132 7.95 -13.94 -1.36
N LYS A 133 9.18 -14.18 -1.85
CA LYS A 133 10.42 -13.62 -1.25
C LYS A 133 10.42 -12.08 -1.31
N ALA A 134 10.17 -11.42 -0.18
CA ALA A 134 10.22 -9.97 -0.06
C ALA A 134 11.68 -9.43 -0.04
N MET A 135 12.27 -9.21 -1.21
CA MET A 135 13.64 -8.65 -1.33
C MET A 135 13.70 -7.12 -1.30
N VAL A 136 12.59 -6.42 -1.58
CA VAL A 136 12.63 -5.03 -2.08
C VAL A 136 12.58 -3.94 -1.00
N ILE A 137 12.03 -4.22 0.18
CA ILE A 137 11.82 -3.21 1.24
C ILE A 137 13.14 -2.55 1.69
N HIS A 138 14.25 -3.30 1.67
CA HIS A 138 15.58 -2.82 2.07
C HIS A 138 16.08 -1.63 1.23
N SER A 139 15.63 -1.49 -0.02
CA SER A 139 16.02 -0.37 -0.89
C SER A 139 15.38 0.96 -0.50
N TYR A 140 14.24 0.94 0.21
CA TYR A 140 13.47 2.14 0.56
C TYR A 140 13.79 2.72 1.94
N PHE A 141 14.31 1.88 2.84
CA PHE A 141 14.60 2.23 4.22
C PHE A 141 16.01 1.76 4.59
N LYS A 142 16.87 2.71 5.00
CA LYS A 142 18.07 2.39 5.79
C LYS A 142 17.65 1.95 7.20
N MET A 143 16.99 0.80 7.29
CA MET A 143 16.65 0.18 8.57
C MET A 143 17.90 -0.47 9.16
N THR A 144 18.36 0.08 10.29
CA THR A 144 19.22 -0.63 11.21
C THR A 144 18.53 -1.94 11.61
N GLN A 145 19.22 -3.05 11.37
CA GLN A 145 18.67 -4.39 11.37
C GLN A 145 18.34 -4.88 12.78
N THR A 146 17.09 -5.30 13.01
CA THR A 146 16.72 -6.15 14.16
C THR A 146 15.70 -7.19 13.72
N TYR A 147 16.20 -8.32 13.23
CA TYR A 147 15.36 -9.50 12.95
C TYR A 147 14.93 -10.15 14.28
N LEU A 148 13.62 -10.30 14.47
CA LEU A 148 13.05 -11.27 15.40
C LEU A 148 12.13 -12.22 14.63
N ARG A 149 12.67 -13.40 14.30
CA ARG A 149 11.87 -14.53 13.81
C ARG A 149 10.97 -15.01 14.94
N PHE A 150 9.66 -15.01 14.73
CA PHE A 150 8.72 -15.82 15.51
C PHE A 150 7.86 -16.67 14.57
N PRO A 151 7.70 -17.99 14.84
CA PRO A 151 6.86 -18.86 14.04
C PRO A 151 5.39 -18.76 14.47
N CYS A 152 4.50 -18.88 13.50
CA CYS A 152 3.10 -19.31 13.63
C CYS A 152 2.17 -18.52 14.59
N ILE A 153 1.20 -17.78 14.02
CA ILE A 153 -0.22 -17.78 14.46
C ILE A 153 -1.07 -17.21 13.30
N ARG A 154 -2.08 -17.97 12.84
CA ARG A 154 -3.16 -17.44 11.98
C ARG A 154 -4.02 -16.49 12.82
N ARG A 155 -4.48 -15.33 12.29
CA ARG A 155 -5.82 -14.76 12.61
C ARG A 155 -6.19 -13.46 11.87
N ILE A 156 -7.48 -13.39 11.53
CA ILE A 156 -8.27 -12.20 11.18
C ILE A 156 -8.95 -11.68 12.46
N TYR A 157 -8.90 -10.37 12.77
CA TYR A 157 -9.84 -9.60 13.64
C TYR A 157 -9.71 -8.09 13.28
N ILE A 158 -10.67 -7.16 13.31
CA ILE A 158 -12.05 -6.98 13.87
C ILE A 158 -12.12 -6.28 15.24
N GLN A 159 -12.74 -5.07 15.32
CA GLN A 159 -13.33 -4.53 16.56
C GLN A 159 -14.56 -3.61 16.33
N LYS A 160 -15.50 -3.66 17.29
CA LYS A 160 -16.75 -2.85 17.41
C LYS A 160 -16.51 -1.34 17.67
N LYS A 161 -17.56 -0.56 17.38
CA LYS A 161 -17.82 0.82 17.84
C LYS A 161 -17.33 1.05 19.29
N LYS A 162 -16.55 2.12 19.53
CA LYS A 162 -16.45 2.68 20.89
C LYS A 162 -17.83 3.22 21.26
N ASN A 163 -18.35 2.85 22.42
CA ASN A 163 -19.33 3.71 23.09
C ASN A 163 -18.57 4.95 23.59
N PRO A 164 -19.13 6.17 23.49
CA PRO A 164 -18.62 7.31 24.22
C PRO A 164 -18.76 7.05 25.73
N ILE A 165 -17.83 7.62 26.50
CA ILE A 165 -17.98 7.88 27.93
C ILE A 165 -18.76 9.19 28.04
#